data_AF-A0A1S3JX83-F1
#
_entry.id   AF-A0A1S3JX83-F1
#
_cell.length_a   1.000
_cell.length_b   1.000
_cell.length_c   1.000
_cell.angle_alpha   90.00
_cell.angle_beta   90.00
_cell.angle_gamma   90.00
#
_symmetry.space_group_name_H-M   'P 1'
#
loop_
_entity.id
_entity.type
_entity.pdbx_description
1 polymer ?
#
loop_
_entity_poly.entity_id
_entity_poly.type
_entity_poly.pdbx_seq_one_letter_code
_entity_poly.pdbx_strand_id
1 'polypeptide(L)'
;MMTSYIRTCFIAALVSVLSLLHAASGDDSQLRLELSDLLARNALAMDRLRAECKGYENFGAPFAPTSNVVVGRRQTTGVDIQLLVDIGYQKAVNEHLLKLYGNCTRHTTTPKPSTTTTVITTTTTSSTPSTTTAHPVESCMDKTDCSRYTNDICIQFLKWSADYCKFFCGFCGCSTLVADVAFILDASGSVGSANFNKMKDFVRNFVSSFNIGNQHVQIALIQYSSRSTIESYFSNASSKAEVYRTIDQIQYISGGTNTGEAIRDMWQNLFSAKNGARLGAIKIGIVITDGQSSDMSLTTNEAKNARDRGINMFAIGVGVNIKTTELNSIASDPDNRHVFSVSSFADFASIQADFTSGICKGCAMLVADVAFVLDASGSVGSANFNKMKDFVRNFVSSFIITNQHVQIGLMQFSSRSTIESYFSDTSTKEEVYRAIDQIQYLSGGTNTGVAIRDMWQNLFNDKNGARLGAIKIGIVVTDGQSNNMLLTTAEAKNARDQGITMFSIGIGNGIKVTELQSIASDPDSRHVFVIASFADFASIQAEFARVICKG
;
A
#
# COMPACT_ATOMS: atom_id res chain seq x y z
N MET A 1 2.10 24.79 31.32
CA MET A 1 3.20 25.74 31.56
C MET A 1 4.35 25.55 30.56
N MET A 2 4.88 24.34 30.37
CA MET A 2 6.04 24.09 29.48
C MET A 2 5.76 24.39 27.99
N THR A 3 4.52 24.21 27.53
CA THR A 3 4.11 24.44 26.13
C THR A 3 4.04 25.91 25.71
N SER A 4 3.71 26.83 26.62
CA SER A 4 3.63 28.27 26.31
C SER A 4 5.03 28.92 26.28
N TYR A 5 5.93 28.45 27.15
CA TYR A 5 7.33 28.86 27.18
C TYR A 5 8.08 28.49 25.89
N ILE A 6 7.90 27.26 25.40
CA ILE A 6 8.53 26.79 24.15
C ILE A 6 8.01 27.58 22.94
N ARG A 7 6.71 27.90 22.88
CA ARG A 7 6.13 28.72 21.79
C ARG A 7 6.71 30.14 21.77
N THR A 8 6.89 30.76 22.93
CA THR A 8 7.43 32.13 23.03
C THR A 8 8.90 32.18 22.60
N CYS A 9 9.73 31.22 23.03
CA CYS A 9 11.13 31.15 22.62
C CYS A 9 11.30 30.87 21.12
N PHE A 10 10.44 30.01 20.55
CA PHE A 10 10.52 29.64 19.14
C PHE A 10 10.17 30.80 18.20
N ILE A 11 9.09 31.55 18.51
CA ILE A 11 8.68 32.69 17.70
C ILE A 11 9.70 33.85 17.83
N ALA A 12 10.30 34.06 19.01
CA ALA A 12 11.37 35.05 19.20
C ALA A 12 12.65 34.74 18.38
N ALA A 13 13.03 33.46 18.30
CA ALA A 13 14.16 33.02 17.47
C ALA A 13 13.86 33.25 15.97
N LEU A 14 12.63 32.97 15.54
CA LEU A 14 12.21 33.16 14.15
C LEU A 14 12.22 34.64 13.72
N VAL A 15 11.74 35.55 14.58
CA VAL A 15 11.78 37.00 14.32
C VAL A 15 13.22 37.51 14.19
N SER A 16 14.15 37.00 15.01
CA SER A 16 15.57 37.37 14.96
C SER A 16 16.23 36.96 13.64
N VAL A 17 15.96 35.74 13.16
CA VAL A 17 16.49 35.22 11.88
C VAL A 17 15.92 35.99 10.69
N LEU A 18 14.61 36.26 10.69
CA LEU A 18 13.96 37.03 9.63
C LEU A 18 14.45 38.49 9.57
N SER A 19 14.80 39.09 10.72
CA SER A 19 15.33 40.45 10.77
C SER A 19 16.73 40.54 10.15
N LEU A 20 17.57 39.52 10.39
CA LEU A 20 18.89 39.41 9.78
C LEU A 20 18.80 39.19 8.26
N LEU A 21 17.85 38.36 7.80
CA LEU A 21 17.60 38.15 6.36
C LEU A 21 17.06 39.42 5.69
N HIS A 22 16.17 40.16 6.34
CA HIS A 22 15.67 41.44 5.82
C HIS A 22 16.80 42.46 5.71
N ALA A 23 17.68 42.57 6.71
CA ALA A 23 18.85 43.45 6.64
C ALA A 23 19.85 43.02 5.54
N ALA A 24 20.05 41.71 5.35
CA ALA A 24 20.97 41.15 4.35
C ALA A 24 20.46 41.21 2.90
N SER A 25 19.16 41.43 2.69
CA SER A 25 18.52 41.43 1.35
C SER A 25 18.97 42.57 0.40
N GLY A 26 19.71 43.57 0.89
CA GLY A 26 20.27 44.62 0.03
C GLY A 26 19.20 45.43 -0.73
N ASP A 27 19.41 45.65 -2.03
CA ASP A 27 18.56 46.48 -2.92
C ASP A 27 17.37 45.72 -3.55
N ASP A 28 17.11 44.47 -3.18
CA ASP A 28 15.93 43.74 -3.67
C ASP A 28 14.66 44.25 -2.97
N SER A 29 14.02 45.23 -3.59
CA SER A 29 12.83 45.90 -3.04
C SER A 29 11.65 44.97 -2.83
N GLN A 30 11.49 43.93 -3.64
CA GLN A 30 10.36 43.01 -3.56
C GLN A 30 10.56 42.00 -2.43
N LEU A 31 11.77 41.44 -2.32
CA LEU A 31 12.13 40.57 -1.21
C LEU A 31 12.09 41.32 0.13
N ARG A 32 12.51 42.59 0.15
CA ARG A 32 12.36 43.45 1.35
C ARG A 32 10.91 43.63 1.77
N LEU A 33 10.00 43.87 0.83
CA LEU A 33 8.57 44.02 1.09
C LEU A 33 7.97 42.75 1.70
N GLU A 34 8.28 41.58 1.14
CA GLU A 34 7.78 40.29 1.63
C GLU A 34 8.32 39.95 3.02
N LEU A 35 9.61 40.17 3.27
CA LEU A 35 10.18 39.96 4.61
C LEU A 35 9.67 40.98 5.64
N SER A 36 9.43 42.23 5.25
CA SER A 36 8.84 43.24 6.14
C SER A 36 7.43 42.86 6.59
N ASP A 37 6.58 42.39 5.67
CA ASP A 37 5.21 41.93 5.99
C ASP A 37 5.23 40.70 6.91
N LEU A 38 6.15 39.76 6.66
CA LEU A 38 6.31 38.57 7.51
C LEU A 38 6.83 38.91 8.92
N LEU A 39 7.78 39.86 9.02
CA LEU A 39 8.27 40.39 10.30
C LEU A 39 7.15 41.07 11.09
N ALA A 40 6.32 41.89 10.43
CA ALA A 40 5.21 42.57 11.07
C ALA A 40 4.16 41.59 11.64
N ARG A 41 3.81 40.53 10.87
CA ARG A 41 2.87 39.49 11.34
C ARG A 41 3.40 38.71 12.54
N ASN A 42 4.68 38.35 12.52
CA ASN A 42 5.30 37.60 13.63
C ASN A 42 5.49 38.46 14.88
N ALA A 43 5.80 39.75 14.74
CA ALA A 43 5.83 40.70 15.86
C ALA A 43 4.44 40.84 16.51
N LEU A 44 3.37 40.95 15.71
CA LEU A 44 2.00 41.01 16.23
C LEU A 44 1.59 39.73 16.98
N ALA A 45 2.02 38.56 16.50
CA ALA A 45 1.81 37.29 17.18
C ALA A 45 2.54 37.23 18.54
N MET A 46 3.76 37.77 18.62
CA MET A 46 4.50 37.89 19.88
C MET A 46 3.82 38.83 20.87
N ASP A 47 3.27 39.95 20.42
CA ASP A 47 2.56 40.89 21.31
C ASP A 47 1.25 40.30 21.84
N ARG A 48 0.51 39.53 21.02
CA ARG A 48 -0.66 38.77 21.48
C ARG A 48 -0.29 37.71 22.51
N LEU A 49 0.77 36.94 22.26
CA LEU A 49 1.28 35.95 23.21
C LEU A 49 1.73 36.59 24.53
N ARG A 50 2.41 37.74 24.48
CA ARG A 50 2.78 38.51 25.69
C ARG A 50 1.56 39.03 26.44
N ALA A 51 0.53 39.49 25.73
CA ALA A 51 -0.72 39.94 26.34
C ALA A 51 -1.50 38.80 27.01
N GLU A 52 -1.52 37.61 26.39
CA GLU A 52 -2.11 36.38 26.94
C GLU A 52 -1.29 35.82 28.12
N CYS A 53 0.01 36.13 28.21
CA CYS A 53 0.91 35.67 29.26
C CYS A 53 1.21 36.70 30.36
N LYS A 54 0.43 37.78 30.50
CA LYS A 54 0.62 38.81 31.54
C LYS A 54 0.72 38.19 32.95
N GLY A 55 1.91 38.29 33.55
CA GLY A 55 2.23 37.74 34.89
C GLY A 55 3.67 37.22 35.05
N TYR A 56 4.45 37.10 33.96
CA TYR A 56 5.81 36.58 33.99
C TYR A 56 6.81 37.59 33.39
N GLU A 57 7.16 38.63 34.16
CA GLU A 57 8.02 39.75 33.70
C GLU A 57 9.54 39.50 33.76
N ASN A 58 10.00 38.29 34.10
CA ASN A 58 11.44 38.02 34.19
C ASN A 58 11.86 36.91 33.23
N PHE A 59 12.12 37.24 31.97
CA PHE A 59 12.94 36.38 31.11
C PHE A 59 13.97 37.21 30.34
N GLY A 60 15.24 36.91 30.62
CA GLY A 60 16.42 37.53 30.02
C GLY A 60 16.50 37.33 28.50
N ALA A 61 17.37 38.13 27.88
CA ALA A 61 17.48 38.27 26.43
C ALA A 61 17.66 36.93 25.68
N PRO A 62 17.11 36.78 24.46
CA PRO A 62 17.24 35.54 23.69
C PRO A 62 18.68 35.33 23.24
N PHE A 63 19.09 34.06 23.15
CA PHE A 63 20.38 33.61 22.63
C PHE A 63 20.64 34.17 21.22
N ALA A 64 21.78 34.83 21.05
CA ALA A 64 22.28 35.27 19.75
C ALA A 64 22.71 34.04 18.91
N PRO A 65 22.30 33.92 17.64
CA PRO A 65 22.83 32.89 16.76
C PRO A 65 24.29 33.21 16.47
N THR A 66 25.18 32.24 16.66
CA THR A 66 26.60 32.34 16.33
C THR A 66 26.76 32.64 14.85
N SER A 67 27.38 33.78 14.56
CA SER A 67 27.80 34.28 13.26
C SER A 67 28.70 33.27 12.55
N ASN A 68 28.17 32.56 11.54
CA ASN A 68 28.94 31.97 10.44
C ASN A 68 27.97 31.43 9.37
N VAL A 69 27.25 32.34 8.69
CA VAL A 69 26.63 32.03 7.40
C VAL A 69 27.29 32.96 6.38
N VAL A 70 28.26 32.43 5.64
CA VAL A 70 28.88 33.13 4.51
C VAL A 70 27.99 32.88 3.29
N VAL A 71 27.21 33.89 2.89
CA VAL A 71 26.46 33.86 1.63
C VAL A 71 27.38 34.35 0.52
N GLY A 72 27.84 33.43 -0.34
CA GLY A 72 28.63 33.77 -1.52
C GLY A 72 27.77 34.51 -2.56
N ARG A 73 28.22 35.71 -2.97
CA ARG A 73 27.65 36.43 -4.13
C ARG A 73 27.97 35.67 -5.43
N ARG A 74 26.96 35.13 -6.10
CA ARG A 74 27.00 34.95 -7.56
C ARG A 74 25.66 35.36 -8.16
N GLN A 75 25.75 36.28 -9.12
CA GLN A 75 24.67 36.62 -10.04
C GLN A 75 24.36 35.39 -10.90
N THR A 76 23.17 34.83 -10.77
CA THR A 76 22.60 33.95 -11.78
C THR A 76 21.09 34.13 -11.84
N THR A 77 20.62 34.40 -13.06
CA THR A 77 19.24 34.37 -13.50
C THR A 77 18.57 33.05 -13.13
N GLY A 78 17.46 33.14 -12.39
CA GLY A 78 16.29 32.30 -12.63
C GLY A 78 16.37 30.82 -12.30
N VAL A 79 17.19 30.36 -11.34
CA VAL A 79 16.97 29.08 -10.63
C VAL A 79 17.65 29.19 -9.27
N ASP A 80 16.92 29.53 -8.21
CA ASP A 80 17.33 29.19 -6.84
C ASP A 80 16.10 29.09 -5.93
N ILE A 81 15.28 28.10 -6.29
CA ILE A 81 14.12 27.55 -5.59
C ILE A 81 14.53 26.88 -4.26
N GLN A 82 15.82 26.81 -3.93
CA GLN A 82 16.34 26.16 -2.73
C GLN A 82 15.88 26.84 -1.42
N LEU A 83 15.47 28.11 -1.43
CA LEU A 83 14.93 28.78 -0.23
C LEU A 83 13.40 28.61 -0.06
N LEU A 84 12.66 28.27 -1.13
CA LEU A 84 11.26 27.86 -1.04
C LEU A 84 11.10 26.45 -0.45
N VAL A 85 12.14 25.63 -0.52
CA VAL A 85 12.21 24.28 0.08
C VAL A 85 12.19 24.32 1.62
N ASP A 86 12.76 25.35 2.25
CA ASP A 86 12.73 25.48 3.72
C ASP A 86 11.35 25.92 4.25
N ILE A 87 10.55 26.64 3.45
CA ILE A 87 9.17 27.00 3.80
C ILE A 87 8.25 25.77 3.78
N GLY A 88 8.51 24.81 2.88
CA GLY A 88 7.83 23.51 2.86
C GLY A 88 8.16 22.64 4.09
N TYR A 89 9.41 22.70 4.56
CA TYR A 89 9.89 21.95 5.72
C TYR A 89 9.24 22.43 7.04
N GLN A 90 9.09 23.74 7.24
CA GLN A 90 8.45 24.29 8.45
C GLN A 90 6.94 24.00 8.53
N LYS A 91 6.26 23.92 7.37
CA LYS A 91 4.82 23.62 7.30
C LYS A 91 4.52 22.15 7.64
N ALA A 92 5.40 21.23 7.24
CA ALA A 92 5.32 19.81 7.58
C ALA A 92 5.55 19.54 9.08
N VAL A 93 6.49 20.25 9.71
CA VAL A 93 6.76 20.13 11.16
C VAL A 93 5.60 20.68 12.00
N ASN A 94 4.94 21.76 11.55
CA ASN A 94 3.80 22.36 12.25
C ASN A 94 2.54 21.48 12.22
N GLU A 95 2.26 20.77 11.12
CA GLU A 95 1.13 19.82 11.07
C GLU A 95 1.40 18.53 11.87
N HIS A 96 2.66 18.11 11.99
CA HIS A 96 3.02 16.90 12.73
C HIS A 96 2.95 17.12 14.26
N LEU A 97 3.34 18.29 14.75
CA LEU A 97 3.30 18.62 16.18
C LEU A 97 1.90 18.97 16.71
N LEU A 98 1.01 19.50 15.86
CA LEU A 98 -0.41 19.70 16.19
C LEU A 98 -1.18 18.37 16.34
N LYS A 99 -0.76 17.33 15.59
CA LYS A 99 -1.32 15.97 15.70
C LYS A 99 -0.79 15.17 16.90
N LEU A 100 0.43 15.47 17.37
CA LEU A 100 1.05 14.75 18.49
C LEU A 100 0.49 15.13 19.88
N TYR A 101 -0.24 16.24 20.03
CA TYR A 101 -0.69 16.71 21.35
C TYR A 101 -2.18 17.07 21.46
N GLY A 102 -3.01 16.59 20.53
CA GLY A 102 -4.46 16.71 20.58
C GLY A 102 -5.15 15.44 21.11
N ASN A 103 -5.06 15.17 22.42
CA ASN A 103 -6.10 14.53 23.25
C ASN A 103 -5.52 14.07 24.60
N CYS A 104 -5.68 14.90 25.64
CA CYS A 104 -5.78 14.41 27.02
C CYS A 104 -6.92 15.19 27.69
N THR A 105 -8.05 14.54 27.92
CA THR A 105 -9.12 15.04 28.78
C THR A 105 -8.81 14.71 30.24
N ARG A 106 -9.03 15.71 31.11
CA ARG A 106 -8.86 15.67 32.57
C ARG A 106 -9.84 14.68 33.22
N HIS A 107 -9.36 13.99 34.25
CA HIS A 107 -10.11 13.86 35.50
C HIS A 107 -9.27 14.33 36.69
N THR A 108 -9.77 15.36 37.35
CA THR A 108 -9.39 15.83 38.68
C THR A 108 -10.01 14.92 39.74
N THR A 109 -9.26 14.53 40.79
CA THR A 109 -9.45 15.01 42.18
C THR A 109 -8.56 14.26 43.21
N THR A 110 -7.84 15.09 44.00
CA THR A 110 -7.49 14.98 45.43
C THR A 110 -6.40 14.01 45.97
N PRO A 111 -5.70 14.39 47.08
CA PRO A 111 -4.33 13.94 47.38
C PRO A 111 -4.11 13.12 48.68
N LYS A 112 -3.04 12.30 48.66
CA LYS A 112 -2.23 11.73 49.79
C LYS A 112 -2.93 10.76 50.79
N PRO A 113 -2.21 9.91 51.59
CA PRO A 113 -0.74 9.80 51.78
C PRO A 113 -0.09 8.38 51.81
N SER A 114 1.17 8.35 51.39
CA SER A 114 2.39 7.81 52.04
C SER A 114 2.30 6.71 53.12
N THR A 115 2.97 5.56 52.90
CA THR A 115 4.02 4.87 53.72
C THR A 115 4.24 3.46 53.14
N THR A 116 5.40 3.02 52.63
CA THR A 116 6.75 2.76 53.19
C THR A 116 6.85 1.43 53.96
N THR A 117 7.60 0.47 53.37
CA THR A 117 8.35 -0.69 53.97
C THR A 117 7.52 -1.89 54.47
N THR A 118 7.91 -3.18 54.47
CA THR A 118 9.17 -3.93 54.25
C THR A 118 8.83 -5.40 53.89
N VAL A 119 9.67 -6.00 53.05
CA VAL A 119 10.11 -7.41 52.87
C VAL A 119 9.58 -8.51 53.84
N ILE A 120 9.23 -9.70 53.31
CA ILE A 120 9.83 -11.06 53.56
C ILE A 120 8.94 -12.20 52.98
N THR A 121 9.52 -12.90 52.00
CA THR A 121 9.59 -14.36 51.67
C THR A 121 8.43 -15.37 51.88
N THR A 122 8.32 -16.24 50.86
CA THR A 122 8.15 -17.74 50.84
C THR A 122 6.81 -18.41 50.46
N THR A 123 6.86 -19.09 49.30
CA THR A 123 6.37 -20.45 48.91
C THR A 123 4.88 -20.86 48.84
N THR A 124 4.54 -21.37 47.63
CA THR A 124 3.78 -22.59 47.25
C THR A 124 2.24 -22.68 47.30
N THR A 125 1.70 -22.89 46.08
CA THR A 125 0.64 -23.84 45.62
C THR A 125 -0.83 -23.76 46.09
N SER A 126 -1.68 -23.44 45.09
CA SER A 126 -2.99 -24.04 44.70
C SER A 126 -4.08 -24.32 45.74
N SER A 127 -5.24 -23.66 45.60
CA SER A 127 -6.50 -24.18 45.02
C SER A 127 -7.75 -23.37 45.47
N THR A 128 -8.68 -23.19 44.52
CA THR A 128 -10.06 -22.60 44.46
C THR A 128 -11.02 -22.87 45.64
N PRO A 129 -12.29 -22.35 45.74
CA PRO A 129 -13.12 -21.43 44.89
C PRO A 129 -13.82 -20.28 45.69
N SER A 130 -14.51 -19.26 45.11
CA SER A 130 -15.98 -19.20 44.95
C SER A 130 -16.49 -17.78 44.51
N THR A 131 -17.53 -17.77 43.66
CA THR A 131 -18.69 -16.84 43.55
C THR A 131 -18.57 -15.31 43.29
N THR A 132 -18.94 -14.96 42.05
CA THR A 132 -19.97 -13.99 41.59
C THR A 132 -19.93 -12.52 42.04
N THR A 133 -19.69 -11.61 41.07
CA THR A 133 -20.49 -10.38 40.85
C THR A 133 -20.19 -9.84 39.45
N ALA A 134 -21.24 -9.57 38.67
CA ALA A 134 -21.16 -9.02 37.31
C ALA A 134 -21.30 -7.49 37.35
N HIS A 135 -20.52 -6.78 36.53
CA HIS A 135 -20.77 -5.46 35.90
C HIS A 135 -19.65 -5.16 34.87
N PRO A 136 -19.86 -4.24 33.89
CA PRO A 136 -19.95 -4.62 32.47
C PRO A 136 -18.74 -4.26 31.58
N VAL A 137 -18.74 -4.92 30.41
CA VAL A 137 -18.03 -4.70 29.13
C VAL A 137 -17.04 -3.52 29.04
N GLU A 138 -15.77 -3.85 28.78
CA GLU A 138 -14.94 -3.06 27.85
C GLU A 138 -14.18 -4.03 26.93
N SER A 139 -14.50 -3.94 25.65
CA SER A 139 -14.03 -4.82 24.59
C SER A 139 -12.66 -4.39 24.07
N CYS A 140 -11.74 -5.34 23.99
CA CYS A 140 -10.78 -5.49 22.88
C CYS A 140 -10.20 -6.90 22.98
N MET A 141 -10.95 -7.89 22.48
CA MET A 141 -10.37 -9.18 22.12
C MET A 141 -10.30 -9.22 20.60
N ASP A 142 -9.14 -8.84 20.07
CA ASP A 142 -8.75 -9.15 18.71
C ASP A 142 -8.30 -10.62 18.70
N LYS A 143 -9.12 -11.48 18.13
CA LYS A 143 -8.84 -12.90 17.94
C LYS A 143 -9.22 -13.26 16.50
N THR A 144 -8.25 -13.19 15.58
CA THR A 144 -8.07 -14.19 14.51
C THR A 144 -6.69 -14.10 13.84
N ASP A 145 -5.84 -15.03 14.26
CA ASP A 145 -4.79 -15.75 13.51
C ASP A 145 -3.52 -15.04 12.98
N CYS A 146 -2.76 -14.42 13.89
CA CYS A 146 -1.31 -14.21 13.74
C CYS A 146 -0.47 -15.44 14.17
N SER A 147 -1.10 -16.56 14.53
CA SER A 147 -0.48 -17.68 15.26
C SER A 147 0.62 -18.41 14.49
N ARG A 148 0.66 -18.27 13.16
CA ARG A 148 1.63 -18.98 12.30
C ARG A 148 2.89 -18.16 11.97
N TYR A 149 2.89 -16.86 12.24
CA TYR A 149 4.05 -15.97 12.11
C TYR A 149 4.50 -15.51 13.50
N THR A 150 4.95 -16.49 14.29
CA THR A 150 5.92 -16.37 15.38
C THR A 150 6.02 -15.01 16.10
N ASN A 151 5.12 -14.80 17.06
CA ASN A 151 5.26 -14.30 18.44
C ASN A 151 6.48 -13.50 18.97
N ASP A 152 7.54 -13.15 18.25
CA ASP A 152 8.72 -12.56 18.92
C ASP A 152 8.85 -11.03 18.80
N ILE A 153 8.67 -10.44 17.63
CA ILE A 153 9.05 -9.03 17.44
C ILE A 153 8.02 -8.04 18.03
N CYS A 154 6.72 -8.29 17.84
CA CYS A 154 5.69 -7.32 18.25
C CYS A 154 5.47 -7.26 19.76
N ILE A 155 5.85 -8.31 20.48
CA ILE A 155 5.61 -8.50 21.91
C ILE A 155 6.90 -8.24 22.72
N GLN A 156 8.08 -8.65 22.23
CA GLN A 156 9.35 -8.39 22.93
C GLN A 156 9.79 -6.93 22.89
N PHE A 157 9.38 -6.16 21.88
CA PHE A 157 9.82 -4.76 21.68
C PHE A 157 8.65 -3.77 21.63
N LEU A 158 7.86 -3.70 22.70
CA LEU A 158 6.64 -2.86 22.84
C LEU A 158 6.80 -1.40 22.37
N LYS A 159 7.98 -0.82 22.54
CA LYS A 159 8.26 0.57 22.15
C LYS A 159 8.55 0.72 20.66
N TRP A 160 9.20 -0.27 20.04
CA TRP A 160 9.40 -0.34 18.60
C TRP A 160 8.08 -0.72 17.89
N SER A 161 7.32 -1.67 18.43
CA SER A 161 6.04 -2.09 17.82
C SER A 161 4.97 -0.98 17.83
N ALA A 162 4.95 -0.10 18.83
CA ALA A 162 4.07 1.08 18.84
C ALA A 162 4.31 2.03 17.64
N ASP A 163 5.57 2.15 17.20
CA ASP A 163 5.97 3.06 16.12
C ASP A 163 5.94 2.39 14.74
N TYR A 164 6.16 1.07 14.65
CA TYR A 164 6.40 0.37 13.38
C TYR A 164 5.39 -0.75 13.03
N CYS A 165 4.56 -1.26 13.95
CA CYS A 165 3.52 -2.23 13.59
C CYS A 165 2.50 -1.62 12.63
N LYS A 166 2.22 -0.33 12.71
CA LYS A 166 1.35 0.34 11.74
C LYS A 166 2.01 0.54 10.36
N PHE A 167 3.32 0.35 10.25
CA PHE A 167 4.07 0.36 8.99
C PHE A 167 4.18 -1.05 8.39
N PHE A 168 4.38 -2.10 9.21
CA PHE A 168 4.48 -3.50 8.75
C PHE A 168 3.12 -4.23 8.68
N CYS A 169 2.20 -3.92 9.58
CA CYS A 169 0.80 -4.35 9.58
C CYS A 169 -0.15 -3.26 9.04
N GLY A 170 0.40 -2.16 8.48
CA GLY A 170 -0.32 -0.98 7.99
C GLY A 170 -1.32 -1.17 6.85
N PHE A 171 -1.63 -2.41 6.49
CA PHE A 171 -2.56 -2.78 5.44
C PHE A 171 -4.01 -2.93 5.93
N CYS A 172 -4.34 -2.50 7.14
CA CYS A 172 -5.69 -2.68 7.71
C CYS A 172 -6.70 -1.60 7.31
N GLY A 173 -6.52 -0.89 6.19
CA GLY A 173 -7.46 0.16 5.74
C GLY A 173 -7.75 0.12 4.24
N CYS A 174 -9.03 0.02 3.88
CA CYS A 174 -9.54 -0.02 2.50
C CYS A 174 -9.45 1.31 1.74
N SER A 175 -8.95 2.39 2.37
CA SER A 175 -9.06 3.76 1.88
C SER A 175 -8.17 4.08 0.67
N THR A 176 -7.13 3.26 0.43
CA THR A 176 -6.20 3.45 -0.71
C THR A 176 -6.27 2.34 -1.76
N LEU A 177 -7.28 1.47 -1.69
CA LEU A 177 -7.46 0.38 -2.65
C LEU A 177 -7.95 0.92 -4.00
N VAL A 178 -7.26 0.53 -5.07
CA VAL A 178 -7.70 0.77 -6.46
C VAL A 178 -8.04 -0.58 -7.06
N ALA A 179 -9.33 -0.90 -7.09
CA ALA A 179 -9.83 -2.20 -7.55
C ALA A 179 -11.12 -2.07 -8.33
N ASP A 180 -11.32 -2.96 -9.29
CA ASP A 180 -12.56 -3.17 -10.01
C ASP A 180 -13.20 -4.46 -9.47
N VAL A 181 -14.33 -4.32 -8.76
CA VAL A 181 -14.99 -5.41 -8.04
C VAL A 181 -16.33 -5.73 -8.71
N ALA A 182 -16.46 -6.93 -9.27
CA ALA A 182 -17.71 -7.44 -9.83
C ALA A 182 -18.39 -8.41 -8.87
N PHE A 183 -19.64 -8.14 -8.52
CA PHE A 183 -20.47 -9.07 -7.73
C PHE A 183 -21.40 -9.85 -8.67
N ILE A 184 -21.38 -11.18 -8.53
CA ILE A 184 -22.27 -12.14 -9.17
C ILE A 184 -23.26 -12.66 -8.12
N LEU A 185 -24.53 -12.29 -8.27
CA LEU A 185 -25.58 -12.55 -7.29
C LEU A 185 -26.52 -13.66 -7.77
N ASP A 186 -26.61 -14.74 -7.01
CA ASP A 186 -27.54 -15.83 -7.27
C ASP A 186 -28.98 -15.41 -6.96
N ALA A 187 -29.80 -15.32 -8.00
CA ALA A 187 -31.23 -15.00 -7.96
C ALA A 187 -32.08 -16.22 -8.31
N SER A 188 -31.55 -17.43 -8.14
CA SER A 188 -32.27 -18.69 -8.39
C SER A 188 -33.48 -18.89 -7.47
N GLY A 189 -34.32 -19.85 -7.84
CA GLY A 189 -35.52 -20.21 -7.09
C GLY A 189 -35.25 -20.70 -5.65
N SER A 190 -34.11 -21.35 -5.42
CA SER A 190 -33.72 -21.89 -4.10
C SER A 190 -33.33 -20.79 -3.10
N VAL A 191 -32.80 -19.69 -3.59
CA VAL A 191 -32.50 -18.49 -2.78
C VAL A 191 -33.80 -17.87 -2.27
N GLY A 192 -34.73 -17.55 -3.18
CA GLY A 192 -35.96 -16.82 -2.89
C GLY A 192 -35.77 -15.32 -2.62
N SER A 193 -36.80 -14.52 -2.91
CA SER A 193 -36.75 -13.06 -2.88
C SER A 193 -36.28 -12.46 -1.53
N ALA A 194 -36.71 -13.04 -0.40
CA ALA A 194 -36.33 -12.53 0.92
C ALA A 194 -34.82 -12.68 1.20
N ASN A 195 -34.21 -13.78 0.79
CA ASN A 195 -32.77 -14.01 0.95
C ASN A 195 -31.96 -13.24 -0.09
N PHE A 196 -32.50 -13.04 -1.30
CA PHE A 196 -31.90 -12.16 -2.29
C PHE A 196 -31.74 -10.72 -1.77
N ASN A 197 -32.73 -10.22 -1.04
CA ASN A 197 -32.60 -8.91 -0.37
C ASN A 197 -31.47 -8.88 0.67
N LYS A 198 -31.25 -9.97 1.42
CA LYS A 198 -30.11 -10.06 2.35
C LYS A 198 -28.76 -10.07 1.62
N MET A 199 -28.69 -10.66 0.42
CA MET A 199 -27.50 -10.53 -0.45
C MET A 199 -27.28 -9.09 -0.90
N LYS A 200 -28.34 -8.39 -1.30
CA LYS A 200 -28.26 -6.95 -1.62
C LYS A 200 -27.73 -6.15 -0.43
N ASP A 201 -28.21 -6.43 0.78
CA ASP A 201 -27.73 -5.78 2.01
C ASP A 201 -26.25 -6.07 2.28
N PHE A 202 -25.80 -7.32 2.09
CA PHE A 202 -24.39 -7.68 2.20
C PHE A 202 -23.50 -6.88 1.22
N VAL A 203 -23.90 -6.78 -0.05
CA VAL A 203 -23.19 -5.97 -1.05
C VAL A 203 -23.20 -4.49 -0.64
N ARG A 204 -24.33 -3.98 -0.15
CA ARG A 204 -24.45 -2.59 0.32
C ARG A 204 -23.50 -2.29 1.47
N ASN A 205 -23.39 -3.21 2.43
CA ASN A 205 -22.48 -3.12 3.58
C ASN A 205 -21.02 -3.20 3.14
N PHE A 206 -20.69 -4.09 2.20
CA PHE A 206 -19.38 -4.13 1.57
C PHE A 206 -19.03 -2.76 0.98
N VAL A 207 -19.88 -2.25 0.08
CA VAL A 207 -19.70 -0.95 -0.58
C VAL A 207 -19.56 0.21 0.42
N SER A 208 -20.21 0.13 1.58
CA SER A 208 -20.10 1.15 2.62
C SER A 208 -18.68 1.30 3.17
N SER A 209 -17.91 0.20 3.17
CA SER A 209 -16.55 0.10 3.72
C SER A 209 -15.46 0.62 2.78
N PHE A 210 -15.79 0.95 1.53
CA PHE A 210 -14.85 1.44 0.53
C PHE A 210 -15.12 2.88 0.12
N ASN A 211 -14.07 3.54 -0.33
CA ASN A 211 -14.20 4.75 -1.13
C ASN A 211 -14.48 4.35 -2.58
N ILE A 212 -15.65 4.74 -3.10
CA ILE A 212 -16.09 4.38 -4.45
C ILE A 212 -15.84 5.55 -5.40
N GLY A 213 -15.20 5.28 -6.53
CA GLY A 213 -14.98 6.26 -7.59
C GLY A 213 -13.85 5.90 -8.55
N ASN A 214 -13.68 6.72 -9.59
CA ASN A 214 -12.79 6.46 -10.73
C ASN A 214 -11.32 6.24 -10.36
N GLN A 215 -10.86 6.83 -9.26
CA GLN A 215 -9.49 6.68 -8.76
C GLN A 215 -9.36 5.67 -7.62
N HIS A 216 -10.45 5.04 -7.18
CA HIS A 216 -10.51 4.20 -5.98
C HIS A 216 -11.19 2.87 -6.36
N VAL A 217 -12.16 2.36 -5.59
CA VAL A 217 -12.88 1.13 -5.94
C VAL A 217 -14.03 1.42 -6.91
N GLN A 218 -14.17 0.62 -7.96
CA GLN A 218 -15.34 0.60 -8.85
C GLN A 218 -16.12 -0.69 -8.64
N ILE A 219 -17.45 -0.64 -8.72
CA ILE A 219 -18.35 -1.77 -8.50
C ILE A 219 -19.14 -2.06 -9.77
N ALA A 220 -19.21 -3.31 -10.17
CA ALA A 220 -20.13 -3.80 -11.19
C ALA A 220 -21.00 -4.93 -10.61
N LEU A 221 -22.22 -5.06 -11.11
CA LEU A 221 -23.21 -5.98 -10.59
C LEU A 221 -23.81 -6.80 -11.72
N ILE A 222 -23.86 -8.12 -11.52
CA ILE A 222 -24.57 -9.07 -12.36
C ILE A 222 -25.40 -9.97 -11.45
N GLN A 223 -26.66 -10.22 -11.80
CA GLN A 223 -27.46 -11.26 -11.16
C GLN A 223 -27.64 -12.43 -12.13
N TYR A 224 -27.93 -13.62 -11.61
CA TYR A 224 -28.21 -14.78 -12.45
C TYR A 224 -29.23 -15.73 -11.85
N SER A 225 -29.93 -16.43 -12.73
CA SER A 225 -30.72 -17.62 -12.39
C SER A 225 -30.58 -18.64 -13.52
N SER A 226 -31.64 -18.90 -14.30
CA SER A 226 -31.55 -19.65 -15.56
C SER A 226 -30.72 -18.92 -16.62
N ARG A 227 -30.57 -17.59 -16.48
CA ARG A 227 -29.76 -16.71 -17.32
C ARG A 227 -29.09 -15.65 -16.46
N SER A 228 -27.99 -15.09 -16.95
CA SER A 228 -27.33 -13.91 -16.39
C SER A 228 -28.00 -12.61 -16.85
N THR A 229 -27.93 -11.56 -16.02
CA THR A 229 -28.37 -10.20 -16.34
C THR A 229 -27.41 -9.20 -15.71
N ILE A 230 -26.76 -8.38 -16.55
CA ILE A 230 -25.86 -7.32 -16.11
C ILE A 230 -26.70 -6.13 -15.62
N GLU A 231 -26.55 -5.80 -14.34
CA GLU A 231 -27.26 -4.71 -13.68
C GLU A 231 -26.49 -3.40 -13.74
N SER A 232 -25.15 -3.47 -13.77
CA SER A 232 -24.29 -2.31 -13.99
C SER A 232 -22.89 -2.68 -14.46
N TYR A 233 -22.28 -1.75 -15.21
CA TYR A 233 -20.88 -1.76 -15.59
C TYR A 233 -20.06 -0.83 -14.71
N PHE A 234 -18.73 -1.00 -14.68
CA PHE A 234 -17.83 -0.10 -13.94
C PHE A 234 -17.96 1.36 -14.38
N SER A 235 -18.21 1.60 -15.68
CA SER A 235 -18.38 2.94 -16.25
C SER A 235 -19.59 3.71 -15.73
N ASN A 236 -20.60 3.03 -15.17
CA ASN A 236 -21.91 3.61 -14.86
C ASN A 236 -22.16 3.77 -13.34
N ALA A 237 -21.22 3.30 -12.52
CA ALA A 237 -21.30 3.25 -11.06
C ALA A 237 -20.16 4.09 -10.45
N SER A 238 -20.13 5.37 -10.80
CA SER A 238 -19.03 6.29 -10.53
C SER A 238 -19.05 6.86 -9.10
N SER A 239 -20.12 6.61 -8.34
CA SER A 239 -20.25 7.02 -6.94
C SER A 239 -20.95 5.97 -6.07
N LYS A 240 -20.71 6.05 -4.75
CA LYS A 240 -21.37 5.19 -3.75
C LYS A 240 -22.90 5.28 -3.83
N ALA A 241 -23.44 6.48 -4.08
CA ALA A 241 -24.89 6.70 -4.20
C ALA A 241 -25.48 6.01 -5.44
N GLU A 242 -24.78 6.03 -6.56
CA GLU A 242 -25.20 5.33 -7.79
C GLU A 242 -25.18 3.81 -7.60
N VAL A 243 -24.13 3.28 -6.97
CA VAL A 243 -24.05 1.84 -6.65
C VAL A 243 -25.22 1.43 -5.76
N TYR A 244 -25.52 2.21 -4.71
CA TYR A 244 -26.67 1.96 -3.84
C TYR A 244 -27.99 1.98 -4.59
N ARG A 245 -28.21 2.98 -5.46
CA ARG A 245 -29.41 3.05 -6.29
C ARG A 245 -29.55 1.82 -7.18
N THR A 246 -28.46 1.39 -7.82
CA THR A 246 -28.46 0.18 -8.66
C THR A 246 -28.85 -1.03 -7.82
N ILE A 247 -28.16 -1.27 -6.69
CA ILE A 247 -28.47 -2.39 -5.77
C ILE A 247 -29.95 -2.37 -5.41
N ASP A 248 -30.47 -1.23 -4.96
CA ASP A 248 -31.86 -1.09 -4.50
C ASP A 248 -32.87 -1.46 -5.61
N GLN A 249 -32.55 -1.14 -6.88
CA GLN A 249 -33.41 -1.38 -8.04
C GLN A 249 -33.38 -2.81 -8.60
N ILE A 250 -32.35 -3.61 -8.30
CA ILE A 250 -32.25 -5.00 -8.78
C ILE A 250 -33.48 -5.78 -8.35
N GLN A 251 -34.22 -6.31 -9.33
CA GLN A 251 -35.40 -7.15 -9.11
C GLN A 251 -35.02 -8.62 -9.14
N TYR A 252 -35.54 -9.40 -8.18
CA TYR A 252 -35.32 -10.84 -8.11
C TYR A 252 -35.99 -11.56 -9.29
N ILE A 253 -35.22 -12.39 -10.02
CA ILE A 253 -35.66 -13.02 -11.27
C ILE A 253 -36.14 -14.48 -11.15
N SER A 254 -35.75 -15.22 -10.11
CA SER A 254 -36.05 -16.64 -9.91
C SER A 254 -35.63 -17.55 -11.09
N GLY A 255 -35.68 -18.87 -10.92
CA GLY A 255 -35.35 -19.86 -11.95
C GLY A 255 -34.27 -20.86 -11.53
N GLY A 256 -33.52 -21.37 -12.51
CA GLY A 256 -32.38 -22.28 -12.29
C GLY A 256 -31.13 -21.56 -11.77
N THR A 257 -29.98 -22.23 -11.85
CA THR A 257 -28.72 -21.76 -11.23
C THR A 257 -27.54 -21.89 -12.20
N ASN A 258 -27.48 -21.01 -13.21
CA ASN A 258 -26.45 -21.02 -14.25
C ASN A 258 -25.21 -20.20 -13.88
N THR A 259 -24.49 -20.65 -12.85
CA THR A 259 -23.29 -19.96 -12.31
C THR A 259 -22.22 -19.72 -13.37
N GLY A 260 -21.95 -20.72 -14.22
CA GLY A 260 -20.90 -20.63 -15.25
C GLY A 260 -21.16 -19.56 -16.31
N GLU A 261 -22.41 -19.40 -16.76
CA GLU A 261 -22.76 -18.31 -17.69
C GLU A 261 -22.53 -16.93 -17.06
N ALA A 262 -22.90 -16.77 -15.79
CA ALA A 262 -22.69 -15.51 -15.07
C ALA A 262 -21.21 -15.16 -14.91
N ILE A 263 -20.36 -16.16 -14.59
CA ILE A 263 -18.90 -15.99 -14.53
C ILE A 263 -18.35 -15.61 -15.91
N ARG A 264 -18.84 -16.25 -16.97
CA ARG A 264 -18.46 -15.92 -18.35
C ARG A 264 -18.75 -14.47 -18.70
N ASP A 265 -19.98 -14.02 -18.42
CA ASP A 265 -20.39 -12.66 -18.71
C ASP A 265 -19.62 -11.63 -17.87
N MET A 266 -19.27 -11.97 -16.62
CA MET A 266 -18.42 -11.12 -15.78
C MET A 266 -17.05 -10.88 -16.43
N TRP A 267 -16.32 -11.94 -16.80
CA TRP A 267 -14.97 -11.76 -17.35
C TRP A 267 -14.97 -11.22 -18.79
N GLN A 268 -15.97 -11.56 -19.61
CA GLN A 268 -16.07 -11.08 -21.00
C GLN A 268 -16.56 -9.63 -21.09
N ASN A 269 -17.58 -9.28 -20.31
CA ASN A 269 -18.27 -8.00 -20.45
C ASN A 269 -17.86 -7.01 -19.37
N LEU A 270 -18.00 -7.34 -18.08
CA LEU A 270 -17.73 -6.39 -17.00
C LEU A 270 -16.26 -5.98 -16.98
N PHE A 271 -15.34 -6.94 -17.05
CA PHE A 271 -13.89 -6.68 -17.02
C PHE A 271 -13.27 -6.19 -18.35
N SER A 272 -14.09 -5.70 -19.28
CA SER A 272 -13.62 -5.08 -20.52
C SER A 272 -13.34 -3.59 -20.36
N ALA A 273 -12.30 -3.08 -21.06
CA ALA A 273 -11.96 -1.66 -21.04
C ALA A 273 -13.11 -0.77 -21.55
N LYS A 274 -13.88 -1.26 -22.54
CA LYS A 274 -15.07 -0.59 -23.07
C LYS A 274 -16.13 -0.31 -21.98
N ASN A 275 -16.22 -1.19 -20.99
CA ASN A 275 -17.21 -1.09 -19.91
C ASN A 275 -16.62 -0.53 -18.61
N GLY A 276 -15.45 0.12 -18.68
CA GLY A 276 -14.84 0.88 -17.59
C GLY A 276 -13.86 0.10 -16.70
N ALA A 277 -13.52 -1.14 -17.05
CA ALA A 277 -12.47 -1.87 -16.34
C ALA A 277 -11.10 -1.24 -16.63
N ARG A 278 -10.33 -0.96 -15.57
CA ARG A 278 -9.03 -0.29 -15.63
C ARG A 278 -7.92 -1.32 -15.76
N LEU A 279 -6.91 -1.00 -16.57
CA LEU A 279 -5.77 -1.89 -16.82
C LEU A 279 -4.92 -2.10 -15.55
N GLY A 280 -4.67 -1.04 -14.78
CA GLY A 280 -3.84 -1.07 -13.57
C GLY A 280 -4.60 -1.27 -12.25
N ALA A 281 -5.91 -1.56 -12.30
CA ALA A 281 -6.68 -1.84 -11.08
C ALA A 281 -6.69 -3.35 -10.77
N ILE A 282 -6.70 -3.71 -9.48
CA ILE A 282 -6.90 -5.09 -9.06
C ILE A 282 -8.30 -5.53 -9.51
N LYS A 283 -8.40 -6.66 -10.21
CA LYS A 283 -9.68 -7.21 -10.69
C LYS A 283 -10.19 -8.26 -9.71
N ILE A 284 -11.38 -8.08 -9.17
CA ILE A 284 -11.96 -8.98 -8.16
C ILE A 284 -13.36 -9.42 -8.60
N GLY A 285 -13.58 -10.73 -8.75
CA GLY A 285 -14.89 -11.32 -8.98
C GLY A 285 -15.41 -12.00 -7.72
N ILE A 286 -16.65 -11.71 -7.30
CA ILE A 286 -17.23 -12.27 -6.08
C ILE A 286 -18.53 -13.00 -6.45
N VAL A 287 -18.56 -14.32 -6.30
CA VAL A 287 -19.76 -15.13 -6.51
C VAL A 287 -20.44 -15.39 -5.19
N ILE A 288 -21.73 -15.06 -5.07
CA ILE A 288 -22.55 -15.38 -3.89
C ILE A 288 -23.65 -16.34 -4.33
N THR A 289 -23.66 -17.55 -3.79
CA THR A 289 -24.56 -18.64 -4.19
C THR A 289 -24.90 -19.57 -3.02
N ASP A 290 -25.99 -20.33 -3.13
CA ASP A 290 -26.30 -21.45 -2.22
C ASP A 290 -25.68 -22.80 -2.66
N GLY A 291 -24.88 -22.77 -3.74
CA GLY A 291 -23.83 -23.76 -4.01
C GLY A 291 -24.23 -24.97 -4.83
N GLN A 292 -25.19 -24.82 -5.75
CA GLN A 292 -25.56 -25.88 -6.70
C GLN A 292 -25.78 -25.35 -8.12
N SER A 293 -24.71 -25.19 -8.89
CA SER A 293 -24.82 -24.91 -10.32
C SER A 293 -25.51 -26.04 -11.07
N SER A 294 -26.35 -25.69 -12.05
CA SER A 294 -26.92 -26.64 -13.01
C SER A 294 -25.88 -27.21 -13.98
N ASP A 295 -24.72 -26.56 -14.14
CA ASP A 295 -23.60 -27.02 -14.98
C ASP A 295 -22.25 -26.73 -14.30
N MET A 296 -21.78 -27.73 -13.55
CA MET A 296 -20.49 -27.67 -12.84
C MET A 296 -19.29 -27.57 -13.79
N SER A 297 -19.39 -28.19 -14.99
CA SER A 297 -18.29 -28.22 -15.95
C SER A 297 -18.08 -26.83 -16.54
N LEU A 298 -19.16 -26.19 -16.97
CA LEU A 298 -19.12 -24.81 -17.44
C LEU A 298 -18.62 -23.87 -16.33
N THR A 299 -19.15 -24.02 -15.11
CA THR A 299 -18.74 -23.21 -13.95
C THR A 299 -17.23 -23.29 -13.69
N THR A 300 -16.68 -24.51 -13.66
CA THR A 300 -15.25 -24.72 -13.43
C THR A 300 -14.39 -24.14 -14.56
N ASN A 301 -14.80 -24.34 -15.82
CA ASN A 301 -14.06 -23.85 -16.98
C ASN A 301 -14.05 -22.32 -17.06
N GLU A 302 -15.19 -21.68 -16.81
CA GLU A 302 -15.30 -20.22 -16.88
C GLU A 302 -14.64 -19.52 -15.68
N ALA A 303 -14.68 -20.14 -14.50
CA ALA A 303 -13.91 -19.66 -13.35
C ALA A 303 -12.39 -19.73 -13.61
N LYS A 304 -11.92 -20.84 -14.21
CA LYS A 304 -10.53 -20.95 -14.67
C LYS A 304 -10.18 -19.85 -15.67
N ASN A 305 -11.04 -19.62 -16.68
CA ASN A 305 -10.84 -18.55 -17.66
C ASN A 305 -10.74 -17.17 -17.04
N ALA A 306 -11.53 -16.88 -16.00
CA ALA A 306 -11.47 -15.64 -15.25
C ALA A 306 -10.16 -15.50 -14.49
N ARG A 307 -9.74 -16.54 -13.75
CA ARG A 307 -8.47 -16.56 -13.00
C ARG A 307 -7.25 -16.43 -13.90
N ASP A 308 -7.22 -17.14 -15.04
CA ASP A 308 -6.13 -17.04 -16.02
C ASP A 308 -5.97 -15.62 -16.60
N ARG A 309 -7.02 -14.80 -16.53
CA ARG A 309 -7.05 -13.39 -16.95
C ARG A 309 -6.73 -12.42 -15.81
N GLY A 310 -6.25 -12.92 -14.67
CA GLY A 310 -5.86 -12.10 -13.53
C GLY A 310 -7.03 -11.58 -12.70
N ILE A 311 -8.22 -12.15 -12.84
CA ILE A 311 -9.36 -11.82 -11.98
C ILE A 311 -9.24 -12.67 -10.72
N ASN A 312 -9.13 -12.02 -9.57
CA ASN A 312 -9.13 -12.71 -8.29
C ASN A 312 -10.55 -13.11 -7.90
N MET A 313 -10.84 -14.41 -7.91
CA MET A 313 -12.18 -14.94 -7.68
C MET A 313 -12.41 -15.28 -6.20
N PHE A 314 -13.51 -14.78 -5.65
CA PHE A 314 -14.04 -15.14 -4.34
C PHE A 314 -15.36 -15.89 -4.51
N ALA A 315 -15.61 -16.85 -3.64
CA ALA A 315 -16.86 -17.59 -3.59
C ALA A 315 -17.43 -17.53 -2.17
N ILE A 316 -18.69 -17.10 -2.06
CA ILE A 316 -19.45 -17.08 -0.80
C ILE A 316 -20.59 -18.07 -0.93
N GLY A 317 -20.48 -19.18 -0.21
CA GLY A 317 -21.54 -20.17 -0.08
C GLY A 317 -22.50 -19.84 1.04
N VAL A 318 -23.79 -20.02 0.79
CA VAL A 318 -24.84 -19.83 1.80
C VAL A 318 -25.68 -21.09 1.99
N GLY A 319 -25.82 -21.55 3.23
CA GLY A 319 -26.66 -22.70 3.56
C GLY A 319 -25.89 -23.93 4.02
N VAL A 320 -26.63 -24.98 4.36
CA VAL A 320 -26.06 -26.25 4.87
C VAL A 320 -25.75 -27.27 3.77
N ASN A 321 -26.25 -27.04 2.55
CA ASN A 321 -26.11 -27.96 1.41
C ASN A 321 -25.07 -27.48 0.39
N ILE A 322 -24.17 -26.58 0.81
CA ILE A 322 -23.10 -26.04 -0.03
C ILE A 322 -22.14 -27.16 -0.41
N LYS A 323 -21.85 -27.31 -1.70
CA LYS A 323 -20.75 -28.17 -2.17
C LYS A 323 -19.45 -27.38 -2.13
N THR A 324 -18.63 -27.58 -1.09
CA THR A 324 -17.33 -26.90 -0.96
C THR A 324 -16.46 -27.09 -2.20
N THR A 325 -16.52 -28.25 -2.87
CA THR A 325 -15.82 -28.51 -4.12
C THR A 325 -16.20 -27.56 -5.27
N GLU A 326 -17.45 -27.09 -5.30
CA GLU A 326 -17.91 -26.11 -6.29
C GLU A 326 -17.34 -24.72 -5.99
N LEU A 327 -17.40 -24.29 -4.74
CA LEU A 327 -16.85 -23.00 -4.34
C LEU A 327 -15.34 -22.93 -4.58
N ASN A 328 -14.63 -24.01 -4.25
CA ASN A 328 -13.20 -24.13 -4.48
C ASN A 328 -12.85 -24.14 -5.98
N SER A 329 -13.73 -24.68 -6.85
CA SER A 329 -13.49 -24.62 -8.29
C SER A 329 -13.73 -23.23 -8.88
N ILE A 330 -14.55 -22.41 -8.21
CA ILE A 330 -14.82 -21.00 -8.57
C ILE A 330 -13.71 -20.07 -8.06
N ALA A 331 -13.35 -20.21 -6.78
CA ALA A 331 -12.44 -19.30 -6.09
C ALA A 331 -11.00 -19.39 -6.63
N SER A 332 -10.23 -18.34 -6.37
CA SER A 332 -8.78 -18.38 -6.48
C SER A 332 -8.18 -19.13 -5.31
N ASP A 333 -7.04 -19.75 -5.54
CA ASP A 333 -6.24 -20.30 -4.46
C ASP A 333 -5.54 -19.19 -3.65
N PRO A 334 -5.21 -19.43 -2.37
CA PRO A 334 -5.64 -20.60 -1.60
C PRO A 334 -7.12 -20.45 -1.19
N ASP A 335 -7.87 -21.57 -1.24
CA ASP A 335 -9.30 -21.62 -0.91
C ASP A 335 -9.63 -21.00 0.45
N ASN A 336 -8.78 -21.20 1.47
CA ASN A 336 -9.01 -20.71 2.83
C ASN A 336 -8.99 -19.17 2.96
N ARG A 337 -8.71 -18.43 1.88
CA ARG A 337 -8.77 -16.96 1.82
C ARG A 337 -9.82 -16.43 0.86
N HIS A 338 -10.29 -17.25 -0.07
CA HIS A 338 -11.18 -16.84 -1.14
C HIS A 338 -12.55 -17.51 -1.08
N VAL A 339 -12.68 -18.57 -0.28
CA VAL A 339 -13.93 -19.28 -0.03
C VAL A 339 -14.44 -18.92 1.36
N PHE A 340 -15.64 -18.37 1.40
CA PHE A 340 -16.37 -18.05 2.63
C PHE A 340 -17.68 -18.84 2.63
N SER A 341 -18.10 -19.30 3.80
CA SER A 341 -19.36 -20.01 3.95
C SER A 341 -20.11 -19.51 5.16
N VAL A 342 -21.42 -19.34 5.02
CA VAL A 342 -22.33 -19.01 6.11
C VAL A 342 -23.47 -20.02 6.17
N SER A 343 -23.95 -20.33 7.37
CA SER A 343 -25.03 -21.31 7.55
C SER A 343 -26.38 -20.82 7.01
N SER A 344 -26.58 -19.50 6.94
CA SER A 344 -27.77 -18.89 6.35
C SER A 344 -27.50 -17.47 5.84
N PHE A 345 -28.40 -16.95 5.01
CA PHE A 345 -28.33 -15.57 4.53
C PHE A 345 -28.43 -14.52 5.65
N ALA A 346 -28.95 -14.89 6.82
CA ALA A 346 -28.98 -13.99 7.98
C ALA A 346 -27.59 -13.81 8.62
N ASP A 347 -26.68 -14.75 8.37
CA ASP A 347 -25.37 -14.80 9.03
C ASP A 347 -24.28 -14.06 8.24
N PHE A 348 -24.63 -13.35 7.15
CA PHE A 348 -23.67 -12.54 6.40
C PHE A 348 -22.87 -11.55 7.25
N ALA A 349 -23.50 -11.02 8.31
CA ALA A 349 -22.83 -10.13 9.26
C ALA A 349 -21.60 -10.79 9.93
N SER A 350 -21.61 -12.11 10.10
CA SER A 350 -20.50 -12.87 10.72
C SER A 350 -19.24 -12.89 9.87
N ILE A 351 -19.36 -12.82 8.54
CA ILE A 351 -18.22 -12.83 7.62
C ILE A 351 -17.89 -11.43 7.07
N GLN A 352 -18.76 -10.43 7.26
CA GLN A 352 -18.64 -9.11 6.63
C GLN A 352 -17.28 -8.45 6.90
N ALA A 353 -16.82 -8.46 8.15
CA ALA A 353 -15.57 -7.82 8.55
C ALA A 353 -14.36 -8.56 7.96
N ASP A 354 -14.32 -9.88 8.09
CA ASP A 354 -13.22 -10.72 7.60
C ASP A 354 -13.13 -10.70 6.08
N PHE A 355 -14.27 -10.79 5.39
CA PHE A 355 -14.37 -10.71 3.93
C PHE A 355 -13.86 -9.37 3.41
N THR A 356 -14.35 -8.26 3.99
CA THR A 356 -13.92 -6.91 3.62
C THR A 356 -12.42 -6.73 3.91
N SER A 357 -11.95 -7.17 5.07
CA SER A 357 -10.54 -7.12 5.47
C SER A 357 -9.63 -7.93 4.54
N GLY A 358 -10.06 -9.12 4.11
CA GLY A 358 -9.36 -9.95 3.12
C GLY A 358 -9.17 -9.21 1.81
N ILE A 359 -10.21 -8.52 1.33
CA ILE A 359 -10.15 -7.70 0.12
C ILE A 359 -9.28 -6.43 0.32
N CYS A 360 -9.19 -5.89 1.53
CA CYS A 360 -8.42 -4.67 1.80
C CYS A 360 -6.93 -4.91 2.03
N LYS A 361 -6.51 -6.13 2.38
CA LYS A 361 -5.10 -6.52 2.57
C LYS A 361 -4.39 -6.78 1.22
N GLY A 362 -4.50 -5.82 0.28
CA GLY A 362 -4.24 -5.94 -1.16
C GLY A 362 -2.95 -6.61 -1.65
N CYS A 363 -1.88 -6.72 -0.85
CA CYS A 363 -0.72 -7.54 -1.23
C CYS A 363 -1.02 -9.04 -1.30
N ALA A 364 -1.99 -9.52 -0.50
CA ALA A 364 -2.32 -10.94 -0.39
C ALA A 364 -3.04 -11.49 -1.65
N MET A 365 -3.50 -10.61 -2.53
CA MET A 365 -4.22 -10.93 -3.77
C MET A 365 -3.45 -10.48 -5.02
N LEU A 366 -2.20 -10.03 -4.85
CA LEU A 366 -1.41 -9.52 -5.97
C LEU A 366 -1.00 -10.69 -6.87
N VAL A 367 -1.53 -10.69 -8.09
CA VAL A 367 -1.07 -11.56 -9.18
C VAL A 367 -0.13 -10.75 -10.06
N ALA A 368 1.17 -10.85 -9.79
CA ALA A 368 2.18 -10.05 -10.47
C ALA A 368 3.43 -10.86 -10.84
N ASP A 369 4.02 -10.54 -11.99
CA ASP A 369 5.33 -10.99 -12.39
C ASP A 369 6.30 -9.83 -12.15
N VAL A 370 7.18 -9.98 -11.16
CA VAL A 370 8.11 -8.92 -10.73
C VAL A 370 9.52 -9.29 -11.15
N ALA A 371 10.10 -8.52 -12.07
CA ALA A 371 11.48 -8.66 -12.52
C ALA A 371 12.40 -7.70 -11.76
N PHE A 372 13.43 -8.22 -11.10
CA PHE A 372 14.54 -7.40 -10.59
C PHE A 372 15.70 -7.40 -11.58
N VAL A 373 16.12 -6.20 -11.97
CA VAL A 373 17.26 -5.94 -12.86
C VAL A 373 18.34 -5.23 -12.05
N LEU A 374 19.30 -6.01 -11.54
CA LEU A 374 20.29 -5.56 -10.57
C LEU A 374 21.60 -5.15 -11.24
N ASP A 375 22.08 -3.95 -10.92
CA ASP A 375 23.37 -3.45 -11.39
C ASP A 375 24.52 -4.19 -10.69
N ALA A 376 25.31 -4.93 -11.47
CA ALA A 376 26.50 -5.65 -11.05
C ALA A 376 27.78 -4.99 -11.61
N SER A 377 27.72 -3.71 -11.97
CA SER A 377 28.86 -2.96 -12.51
C SER A 377 29.97 -2.75 -11.47
N GLY A 378 31.14 -2.35 -11.97
CA GLY A 378 32.33 -2.10 -11.18
C GLY A 378 32.17 -1.01 -10.12
N SER A 379 31.30 -0.01 -10.33
CA SER A 379 31.04 1.08 -9.39
C SER A 379 30.30 0.61 -8.13
N VAL A 380 29.42 -0.37 -8.31
CA VAL A 380 28.68 -0.99 -7.21
C VAL A 380 29.65 -1.72 -6.27
N GLY A 381 30.46 -2.62 -6.82
CA GLY A 381 31.34 -3.50 -6.06
C GLY A 381 30.61 -4.65 -5.36
N SER A 382 31.30 -5.78 -5.18
CA SER A 382 30.72 -7.03 -4.65
C SER A 382 30.00 -6.88 -3.30
N ALA A 383 30.56 -6.09 -2.37
CA ALA A 383 29.97 -5.89 -1.06
C ALA A 383 28.60 -5.18 -1.12
N ASN A 384 28.44 -4.20 -2.00
CA ASN A 384 27.17 -3.50 -2.17
C ASN A 384 26.19 -4.31 -3.04
N PHE A 385 26.70 -5.11 -3.98
CA PHE A 385 25.88 -6.06 -4.73
C PHE A 385 25.19 -7.07 -3.81
N ASN A 386 25.88 -7.54 -2.76
CA ASN A 386 25.25 -8.38 -1.74
C ASN A 386 24.11 -7.67 -0.99
N LYS A 387 24.24 -6.35 -0.73
CA LYS A 387 23.13 -5.58 -0.13
C LYS A 387 21.92 -5.47 -1.06
N MET A 388 22.13 -5.42 -2.38
CA MET A 388 21.03 -5.51 -3.34
C MET A 388 20.37 -6.88 -3.32
N LYS A 389 21.14 -7.96 -3.23
CA LYS A 389 20.60 -9.33 -3.03
C LYS A 389 19.75 -9.41 -1.76
N ASP A 390 20.22 -8.81 -0.66
CA ASP A 390 19.48 -8.75 0.61
C ASP A 390 18.19 -7.93 0.49
N PHE A 391 18.22 -6.81 -0.24
CA PHE A 391 17.03 -6.01 -0.53
C PHE A 391 15.96 -6.83 -1.27
N VAL A 392 16.34 -7.59 -2.30
CA VAL A 392 15.42 -8.47 -3.03
C VAL A 392 14.89 -9.57 -2.12
N ARG A 393 15.73 -10.20 -1.30
CA ARG A 393 15.32 -11.21 -0.31
C ARG A 393 14.28 -10.66 0.67
N ASN A 394 14.53 -9.47 1.21
CA ASN A 394 13.61 -8.80 2.13
C ASN A 394 12.29 -8.43 1.45
N PHE A 395 12.35 -8.03 0.17
CA PHE A 395 11.14 -7.78 -0.62
C PHE A 395 10.33 -9.06 -0.72
N VAL A 396 10.93 -10.14 -1.23
CA VAL A 396 10.32 -11.47 -1.41
C VAL A 396 9.68 -12.00 -0.12
N SER A 397 10.32 -11.75 1.04
CA SER A 397 9.79 -12.16 2.34
C SER A 397 8.40 -11.58 2.64
N SER A 398 8.08 -10.41 2.07
CA SER A 398 6.84 -9.64 2.29
C SER A 398 5.69 -10.05 1.37
N PHE A 399 5.93 -10.89 0.36
CA PHE A 399 4.92 -11.31 -0.62
C PHE A 399 4.56 -12.79 -0.48
N ILE A 400 3.44 -13.18 -1.09
CA ILE A 400 3.09 -14.59 -1.31
C ILE A 400 3.68 -14.98 -2.67
N ILE A 401 4.73 -15.80 -2.66
CA ILE A 401 5.38 -16.26 -3.87
C ILE A 401 4.80 -17.62 -4.26
N THR A 402 3.98 -17.63 -5.31
CA THR A 402 3.44 -18.84 -5.94
C THR A 402 3.17 -18.58 -7.42
N ASN A 403 3.01 -19.65 -8.19
CA ASN A 403 2.58 -19.57 -9.60
C ASN A 403 1.22 -18.86 -9.80
N GLN A 404 0.41 -18.74 -8.75
CA GLN A 404 -0.90 -18.07 -8.76
C GLN A 404 -0.88 -16.64 -8.19
N HIS A 405 0.18 -16.24 -7.47
CA HIS A 405 0.31 -14.90 -6.87
C HIS A 405 1.50 -14.15 -7.48
N VAL A 406 2.54 -13.88 -6.69
CA VAL A 406 3.72 -13.18 -7.18
C VAL A 406 4.77 -14.18 -7.67
N GLN A 407 5.31 -13.96 -8.87
CA GLN A 407 6.47 -14.67 -9.41
C GLN A 407 7.65 -13.70 -9.54
N ILE A 408 8.88 -14.18 -9.37
CA ILE A 408 10.08 -13.32 -9.30
C ILE A 408 11.07 -13.70 -10.40
N GLY A 409 11.25 -12.81 -11.37
CA GLY A 409 12.32 -12.90 -12.36
C GLY A 409 13.57 -12.20 -11.84
N LEU A 410 14.74 -12.82 -11.97
CA LEU A 410 16.01 -12.23 -11.53
C LEU A 410 16.94 -12.05 -12.71
N MET A 411 17.45 -10.83 -12.85
CA MET A 411 18.45 -10.48 -13.84
C MET A 411 19.50 -9.59 -13.19
N GLN A 412 20.74 -9.72 -13.64
CA GLN A 412 21.80 -8.75 -13.35
C GLN A 412 22.39 -8.20 -14.63
N PHE A 413 23.04 -7.05 -14.53
CA PHE A 413 23.73 -6.45 -15.67
C PHE A 413 25.02 -5.73 -15.28
N SER A 414 25.97 -5.71 -16.19
CA SER A 414 27.15 -4.87 -16.15
C SER A 414 27.54 -4.45 -17.58
N SER A 415 28.71 -4.85 -18.09
CA SER A 415 29.04 -4.80 -19.52
C SER A 415 28.12 -5.71 -20.36
N ARG A 416 27.50 -6.72 -19.73
CA ARG A 416 26.52 -7.63 -20.33
C ARG A 416 25.34 -7.81 -19.37
N SER A 417 24.19 -8.17 -19.90
CA SER A 417 23.01 -8.63 -19.15
C SER A 417 23.05 -10.16 -18.97
N THR A 418 22.51 -10.66 -17.86
CA THR A 418 22.39 -12.10 -17.59
C THR A 418 21.10 -12.36 -16.82
N ILE A 419 20.26 -13.26 -17.34
CA ILE A 419 19.07 -13.76 -16.65
C ILE A 419 19.52 -14.87 -15.71
N GLU A 420 19.27 -14.67 -14.42
CA GLU A 420 19.68 -15.58 -13.34
C GLU A 420 18.56 -16.57 -13.00
N SER A 421 17.29 -16.15 -13.13
CA SER A 421 16.14 -17.04 -13.04
C SER A 421 14.95 -16.48 -13.82
N TYR A 422 14.24 -17.35 -14.52
CA TYR A 422 12.95 -17.03 -15.14
C TYR A 422 11.81 -17.11 -14.13
N PHE A 423 10.63 -16.62 -14.52
CA PHE A 423 9.42 -16.73 -13.70
C PHE A 423 9.01 -18.19 -13.50
N SER A 424 9.24 -19.05 -14.51
CA SER A 424 9.03 -20.49 -14.42
C SER A 424 9.88 -21.21 -13.37
N ASP A 425 11.01 -20.62 -12.98
CA ASP A 425 12.01 -21.28 -12.13
C ASP A 425 11.79 -21.00 -10.63
N THR A 426 10.88 -20.08 -10.31
CA THR A 426 10.75 -19.46 -8.98
C THR A 426 9.31 -19.44 -8.47
N SER A 427 8.73 -20.63 -8.35
CA SER A 427 7.35 -20.82 -7.89
C SER A 427 7.20 -20.81 -6.36
N THR A 428 8.30 -20.72 -5.60
CA THR A 428 8.32 -20.68 -4.13
C THR A 428 9.36 -19.69 -3.61
N LYS A 429 9.23 -19.24 -2.35
CA LYS A 429 10.22 -18.35 -1.71
C LYS A 429 11.60 -18.99 -1.63
N GLU A 430 11.65 -20.29 -1.33
CA GLU A 430 12.89 -21.05 -1.18
C GLU A 430 13.65 -21.14 -2.51
N GLU A 431 12.94 -21.31 -3.63
CA GLU A 431 13.53 -21.27 -4.97
C GLU A 431 14.08 -19.88 -5.31
N VAL A 432 13.31 -18.82 -5.02
CA VAL A 432 13.78 -17.43 -5.20
C VAL A 432 15.03 -17.17 -4.36
N TYR A 433 15.05 -17.54 -3.09
CA TYR A 433 16.20 -17.34 -2.21
C TYR A 433 17.44 -18.09 -2.71
N ARG A 434 17.26 -19.33 -3.20
CA ARG A 434 18.35 -20.10 -3.80
C ARG A 434 18.87 -19.43 -5.07
N ALA A 435 17.99 -18.97 -5.94
CA ALA A 435 18.36 -18.25 -7.15
C ALA A 435 19.17 -16.99 -6.79
N ILE A 436 18.70 -16.18 -5.83
CA ILE A 436 19.42 -15.01 -5.31
C ILE A 436 20.81 -15.42 -4.81
N ASP A 437 20.92 -16.45 -3.98
CA ASP A 437 22.21 -16.87 -3.39
C ASP A 437 23.25 -17.24 -4.45
N GLN A 438 22.82 -17.88 -5.53
CA GLN A 438 23.69 -18.34 -6.61
C GLN A 438 24.22 -17.22 -7.51
N ILE A 439 23.58 -16.05 -7.54
CA ILE A 439 24.01 -14.92 -8.38
C ILE A 439 25.43 -14.51 -8.02
N GLN A 440 26.34 -14.61 -9.01
CA GLN A 440 27.74 -14.19 -8.92
C GLN A 440 27.91 -12.78 -9.47
N TYR A 441 28.57 -11.91 -8.71
CA TYR A 441 28.86 -10.54 -9.12
C TYR A 441 29.76 -10.48 -10.37
N LEU A 442 29.35 -9.70 -11.38
CA LEU A 442 30.03 -9.64 -12.69
C LEU A 442 31.16 -8.62 -12.77
N SER A 443 31.01 -7.44 -12.16
CA SER A 443 31.84 -6.25 -12.43
C SER A 443 31.77 -5.77 -13.90
N GLY A 444 32.40 -4.65 -14.21
CA GLY A 444 32.46 -4.08 -15.56
C GLY A 444 31.71 -2.75 -15.72
N GLY A 445 31.20 -2.47 -16.92
CA GLY A 445 30.44 -1.25 -17.24
C GLY A 445 28.97 -1.34 -16.80
N THR A 446 28.14 -0.40 -17.27
CA THR A 446 26.75 -0.21 -16.82
C THR A 446 25.79 -0.10 -18.02
N ASN A 447 25.52 -1.22 -18.70
CA ASN A 447 24.67 -1.28 -19.90
C ASN A 447 23.17 -1.43 -19.58
N THR A 448 22.62 -0.45 -18.85
CA THR A 448 21.21 -0.41 -18.40
C THR A 448 20.20 -0.59 -19.54
N GLY A 449 20.38 0.08 -20.68
CA GLY A 449 19.43 -0.06 -21.80
C GLY A 449 19.37 -1.47 -22.40
N VAL A 450 20.51 -2.17 -22.51
CA VAL A 450 20.53 -3.58 -22.94
C VAL A 450 19.84 -4.46 -21.92
N ALA A 451 20.05 -4.18 -20.63
CA ALA A 451 19.42 -4.92 -19.56
C ALA A 451 17.88 -4.79 -19.59
N ILE A 452 17.37 -3.57 -19.75
CA ILE A 452 15.93 -3.32 -19.89
C ILE A 452 15.37 -4.03 -21.11
N ARG A 453 16.09 -4.01 -22.25
CA ARG A 453 15.69 -4.74 -23.45
C ARG A 453 15.52 -6.23 -23.22
N ASP A 454 16.52 -6.86 -22.61
CA ASP A 454 16.48 -8.29 -22.35
C ASP A 454 15.40 -8.65 -21.33
N MET A 455 15.15 -7.79 -20.35
CA MET A 455 14.06 -7.95 -19.40
C MET A 455 12.70 -8.00 -20.11
N TRP A 456 12.37 -7.01 -20.97
CA TRP A 456 11.05 -6.98 -21.60
C TRP A 456 10.89 -8.00 -22.75
N GLN A 457 11.97 -8.32 -23.48
CA GLN A 457 11.93 -9.29 -24.60
C GLN A 457 11.98 -10.75 -24.14
N ASN A 458 12.83 -11.05 -23.16
CA ASN A 458 13.16 -12.43 -22.79
C ASN A 458 12.59 -12.79 -21.43
N LEU A 459 12.79 -11.98 -20.39
CA LEU A 459 12.32 -12.35 -19.04
C LEU A 459 10.78 -12.32 -18.97
N PHE A 460 10.14 -11.28 -19.51
CA PHE A 460 8.67 -11.15 -19.60
C PHE A 460 8.00 -11.98 -20.72
N ASN A 461 8.71 -12.94 -21.29
CA ASN A 461 8.21 -13.85 -22.30
C ASN A 461 7.32 -14.94 -21.67
N ASP A 462 6.21 -15.28 -22.32
CA ASP A 462 5.27 -16.30 -21.85
C ASP A 462 5.88 -17.71 -21.80
N LYS A 463 6.79 -18.03 -22.73
CA LYS A 463 7.56 -19.29 -22.71
C LYS A 463 8.49 -19.42 -21.50
N ASN A 464 8.83 -18.29 -20.88
CA ASN A 464 9.68 -18.20 -19.69
C ASN A 464 8.86 -17.98 -18.40
N GLY A 465 7.56 -18.27 -18.45
CA GLY A 465 6.67 -18.27 -17.29
C GLY A 465 5.94 -16.95 -17.02
N ALA A 466 6.18 -15.90 -17.81
CA ALA A 466 5.42 -14.66 -17.64
C ALA A 466 3.94 -14.86 -18.00
N ARG A 467 3.04 -14.50 -17.10
CA ARG A 467 1.61 -14.71 -17.24
C ARG A 467 0.94 -13.57 -18.01
N LEU A 468 -0.05 -13.92 -18.83
CA LEU A 468 -0.81 -12.96 -19.62
C LEU A 468 -1.71 -12.07 -18.75
N GLY A 469 -2.30 -12.63 -17.69
CA GLY A 469 -3.20 -11.93 -16.78
C GLY A 469 -2.52 -11.27 -15.57
N ALA A 470 -1.22 -11.45 -15.38
CA ALA A 470 -0.51 -10.87 -14.23
C ALA A 470 -0.08 -9.43 -14.51
N ILE A 471 -0.03 -8.62 -13.45
CA ILE A 471 0.61 -7.30 -13.49
C ILE A 471 2.11 -7.51 -13.75
N LYS A 472 2.66 -6.86 -14.77
CA LYS A 472 4.09 -6.97 -15.11
C LYS A 472 4.85 -5.79 -14.50
N ILE A 473 5.85 -6.06 -13.67
CA ILE A 473 6.59 -5.03 -12.93
C ILE A 473 8.09 -5.21 -13.13
N GLY A 474 8.75 -4.23 -13.75
CA GLY A 474 10.19 -4.22 -13.93
C GLY A 474 10.86 -3.26 -12.95
N ILE A 475 11.83 -3.73 -12.16
CA ILE A 475 12.52 -2.93 -11.13
C ILE A 475 13.99 -2.86 -11.48
N VAL A 476 14.46 -1.68 -11.90
CA VAL A 476 15.89 -1.43 -12.17
C VAL A 476 16.53 -0.85 -10.92
N VAL A 477 17.57 -1.50 -10.41
CA VAL A 477 18.33 -1.05 -9.22
C VAL A 477 19.75 -0.75 -9.66
N THR A 478 20.20 0.51 -9.53
CA THR A 478 21.49 0.98 -10.05
C THR A 478 22.11 2.09 -9.20
N ASP A 479 23.45 2.18 -9.20
CA ASP A 479 24.18 3.28 -8.57
C ASP A 479 24.56 4.42 -9.55
N GLY A 480 24.07 4.34 -10.79
CA GLY A 480 24.02 5.46 -11.70
C GLY A 480 24.50 5.16 -13.12
N GLN A 481 25.00 6.22 -13.74
CA GLN A 481 24.95 6.54 -15.17
C GLN A 481 25.14 5.37 -16.13
N SER A 482 24.12 5.11 -16.98
CA SER A 482 24.32 4.15 -18.06
C SER A 482 25.36 4.63 -19.07
N ASN A 483 26.09 3.68 -19.64
CA ASN A 483 26.97 3.88 -20.77
C ASN A 483 26.23 4.44 -22.02
N ASN A 484 24.90 4.26 -22.11
CA ASN A 484 24.09 4.75 -23.24
C ASN A 484 22.67 5.16 -22.81
N MET A 485 22.52 6.40 -22.37
CA MET A 485 21.25 6.98 -21.93
C MET A 485 20.15 6.99 -23.01
N LEU A 486 20.51 7.16 -24.29
CA LEU A 486 19.55 7.14 -25.40
C LEU A 486 18.92 5.75 -25.55
N LEU A 487 19.72 4.69 -25.48
CA LEU A 487 19.23 3.33 -25.51
C LEU A 487 18.40 3.02 -24.25
N THR A 488 18.85 3.43 -23.07
CA THR A 488 18.11 3.26 -21.81
C THR A 488 16.71 3.87 -21.90
N THR A 489 16.61 5.11 -22.38
CA THR A 489 15.32 5.80 -22.53
C THR A 489 14.41 5.10 -23.55
N ALA A 490 14.97 4.69 -24.69
CA ALA A 490 14.22 4.02 -25.74
C ALA A 490 13.66 2.67 -25.28
N GLU A 491 14.49 1.85 -24.62
CA GLU A 491 14.09 0.51 -24.19
C GLU A 491 13.16 0.54 -22.97
N ALA A 492 13.31 1.52 -22.08
CA ALA A 492 12.35 1.74 -21.00
C ALA A 492 10.97 2.14 -21.55
N LYS A 493 10.93 2.99 -22.58
CA LYS A 493 9.68 3.30 -23.29
C LYS A 493 9.08 2.03 -23.91
N ASN A 494 9.88 1.22 -24.60
CA ASN A 494 9.40 -0.05 -25.18
C ASN A 494 8.81 -0.97 -24.10
N ALA A 495 9.48 -1.13 -22.95
CA ALA A 495 8.98 -1.93 -21.84
C ALA A 495 7.62 -1.42 -21.32
N ARG A 496 7.49 -0.10 -21.12
CA ARG A 496 6.22 0.51 -20.70
C ARG A 496 5.10 0.34 -21.74
N ASP A 497 5.43 0.47 -23.03
CA ASP A 497 4.48 0.25 -24.13
C ASP A 497 4.01 -1.23 -24.20
N GLN A 498 4.79 -2.18 -23.70
CA GLN A 498 4.38 -3.59 -23.51
C GLN A 498 3.53 -3.81 -22.25
N GLY A 499 3.14 -2.75 -21.54
CA GLY A 499 2.32 -2.84 -20.33
C GLY A 499 3.10 -3.23 -19.07
N ILE A 500 4.43 -3.05 -19.08
CA ILE A 500 5.28 -3.28 -17.89
C ILE A 500 5.35 -1.98 -17.08
N THR A 501 4.91 -2.03 -15.82
CA THR A 501 5.11 -0.93 -14.87
C THR A 501 6.58 -0.91 -14.43
N MET A 502 7.31 0.08 -14.90
CA MET A 502 8.72 0.27 -14.60
C MET A 502 8.95 1.08 -13.31
N PHE A 503 9.82 0.56 -12.45
CA PHE A 503 10.38 1.22 -11.27
C PHE A 503 11.88 1.40 -11.44
N SER A 504 12.42 2.47 -10.87
CA SER A 504 13.86 2.68 -10.76
C SER A 504 14.26 3.01 -9.33
N ILE A 505 15.34 2.41 -8.87
CA ILE A 505 15.96 2.66 -7.57
C ILE A 505 17.40 3.12 -7.82
N GLY A 506 17.64 4.41 -7.58
CA GLY A 506 18.96 5.04 -7.66
C GLY A 506 19.65 5.07 -6.31
N ILE A 507 20.95 4.77 -6.30
CA ILE A 507 21.75 4.66 -5.08
C ILE A 507 22.95 5.59 -5.15
N GLY A 508 23.09 6.47 -4.15
CA GLY A 508 24.25 7.36 -4.02
C GLY A 508 24.13 8.66 -4.80
N ASN A 509 25.18 9.48 -4.66
CA ASN A 509 25.22 10.85 -5.20
C ASN A 509 25.68 10.93 -6.66
N GLY A 510 26.11 9.80 -7.25
CA GLY A 510 26.58 9.72 -8.64
C GLY A 510 25.48 9.51 -9.68
N ILE A 511 24.24 9.28 -9.23
CA ILE A 511 23.09 9.00 -10.08
C ILE A 511 22.65 10.22 -10.90
N LYS A 512 22.19 9.97 -12.12
CA LYS A 512 21.44 10.95 -12.91
C LYS A 512 19.96 10.72 -12.66
N VAL A 513 19.33 11.55 -11.83
CA VAL A 513 17.90 11.43 -11.53
C VAL A 513 17.05 11.45 -12.80
N THR A 514 17.42 12.27 -13.79
CA THR A 514 16.74 12.31 -15.10
C THR A 514 16.78 10.98 -15.86
N GLU A 515 17.82 10.18 -15.66
CA GLU A 515 17.89 8.83 -16.23
C GLU A 515 16.92 7.88 -15.53
N LEU A 516 16.85 7.93 -14.20
CA LEU A 516 15.91 7.13 -13.41
C LEU A 516 14.45 7.45 -13.76
N GLN A 517 14.13 8.74 -13.92
CA GLN A 517 12.82 9.21 -14.39
C GLN A 517 12.52 8.72 -15.81
N SER A 518 13.52 8.68 -16.70
CA SER A 518 13.34 8.14 -18.05
C SER A 518 13.04 6.63 -18.07
N ILE A 519 13.50 5.89 -17.04
CA ILE A 519 13.26 4.46 -16.87
C ILE A 519 11.87 4.20 -16.28
N ALA A 520 11.52 4.91 -15.23
CA ALA A 520 10.31 4.69 -14.46
C ALA A 520 9.02 5.01 -15.25
N SER A 521 7.90 4.49 -14.75
CA SER A 521 6.56 4.85 -15.23
C SER A 521 6.05 6.10 -14.53
N ASP A 522 5.11 6.81 -15.16
CA ASP A 522 4.49 7.97 -14.53
C ASP A 522 3.44 7.57 -13.47
N PRO A 523 3.27 8.38 -12.41
CA PRO A 523 4.10 9.53 -12.04
C PRO A 523 5.40 9.10 -11.35
N ASP A 524 6.50 9.81 -11.64
CA ASP A 524 7.82 9.61 -11.02
C ASP A 524 7.76 9.51 -9.48
N SER A 525 6.90 10.32 -8.86
CA SER A 525 6.73 10.37 -7.39
C SER A 525 6.27 9.04 -6.76
N ARG A 526 5.92 8.04 -7.57
CA ARG A 526 5.59 6.68 -7.12
C ARG A 526 6.58 5.63 -7.59
N HIS A 527 7.30 5.86 -8.68
CA HIS A 527 8.09 4.82 -9.35
C HIS A 527 9.60 5.07 -9.36
N VAL A 528 10.03 6.25 -8.90
CA VAL A 528 11.45 6.59 -8.73
C VAL A 528 11.77 6.65 -7.25
N PHE A 529 12.73 5.83 -6.82
CA PHE A 529 13.25 5.81 -5.47
C PHE A 529 14.73 6.21 -5.50
N VAL A 530 15.14 7.07 -4.57
CA VAL A 530 16.54 7.49 -4.43
C VAL A 530 16.95 7.30 -2.99
N ILE A 531 18.04 6.58 -2.78
CA ILE A 531 18.64 6.38 -1.46
C ILE A 531 20.09 6.85 -1.45
N ALA A 532 20.56 7.37 -0.31
CA ALA A 532 21.89 7.94 -0.20
C ALA A 532 23.00 6.88 -0.26
N SER A 533 22.72 5.65 0.18
CA SER A 533 23.67 4.55 0.16
C SER A 533 22.98 3.19 0.09
N PHE A 534 23.73 2.15 -0.29
CA PHE A 534 23.26 0.76 -0.25
C PHE A 534 22.88 0.27 1.15
N ALA A 535 23.29 0.97 2.23
CA ALA A 535 22.85 0.62 3.58
C ALA A 535 21.42 1.10 3.88
N ASP A 536 20.89 2.01 3.07
CA ASP A 536 19.61 2.69 3.32
C ASP A 536 18.43 1.98 2.67
N PHE A 537 18.59 0.78 2.08
CA PHE A 537 17.47 0.00 1.53
C PHE A 537 16.34 -0.21 2.54
N ALA A 538 16.68 -0.38 3.82
CA ALA A 538 15.70 -0.51 4.90
C ALA A 538 14.75 0.70 5.00
N SER A 539 15.20 1.91 4.62
CA SER A 539 14.39 3.13 4.65
C SER A 539 13.27 3.13 3.60
N ILE A 540 13.48 2.44 2.47
CA ILE A 540 12.50 2.37 1.38
C ILE A 540 11.75 1.04 1.34
N GLN A 541 12.22 -0.01 2.03
CA GLN A 541 11.69 -1.37 1.92
C GLN A 541 10.16 -1.45 2.08
N ALA A 542 9.62 -0.83 3.13
CA ALA A 542 8.20 -0.87 3.44
C ALA A 542 7.37 -0.04 2.44
N GLU A 543 7.87 1.14 2.07
CA GLU A 543 7.20 1.98 1.09
C GLU A 543 7.21 1.35 -0.31
N PHE A 544 8.34 0.78 -0.70
CA PHE A 544 8.52 0.12 -1.98
C PHE A 544 7.57 -1.07 -2.13
N ALA A 545 7.53 -1.96 -1.13
CA ALA A 545 6.56 -3.05 -1.10
C ALA A 545 5.12 -2.52 -1.16
N ARG A 546 4.81 -1.43 -0.43
CA ARG A 546 3.49 -0.78 -0.44
C ARG A 546 3.10 -0.25 -1.82
N VAL A 547 4.03 0.37 -2.55
CA VAL A 547 3.72 0.87 -3.90
C VAL A 547 3.49 -0.29 -4.85
N ILE A 548 4.36 -1.30 -4.83
CA ILE A 548 4.23 -2.50 -5.68
C ILE A 548 2.90 -3.23 -5.45
N CYS A 549 2.42 -3.30 -4.20
CA CYS A 549 1.11 -3.89 -3.90
C CYS A 549 -0.09 -3.09 -4.41
N LYS A 550 0.09 -1.82 -4.77
CA LYS A 550 -1.01 -0.97 -5.26
C LYS A 550 -1.19 -1.05 -6.78
N GLY A 551 -0.33 -1.79 -7.49
CA GLY A 551 -0.16 -1.68 -8.94
C GLY A 551 0.57 -0.39 -9.25
#